data_AF-A0A239JDM8-F1
#
_entry.id   AF-A0A239JDM8-F1
#
_cell.length_a   1.000
_cell.length_b   1.000
_cell.length_c   1.000
_cell.angle_alpha   90.00
_cell.angle_beta   90.00
_cell.angle_gamma   90.00
#
_symmetry.space_group_name_H-M   'P 1'
#
loop_
_entity.id
_entity.type
_entity.pdbx_description
1 polymer ?
#
loop_
_entity_poly.entity_id
_entity_poly.type
_entity_poly.pdbx_seq_one_letter_code
_entity_poly.pdbx_strand_id
1 'polypeptide(L)' 'MFVEDAKLPQDVVRKQYSDTRDALCCLNCGFEWDFDPTVQDSIGRPLYVLVMHDCKVDGD' A
#
# COMPACT_ATOMS: atom_id res chain seq x y z
N MET A 1 -0.25 11.07 -7.30
CA MET A 1 1.14 11.33 -6.86
C MET A 1 1.51 10.25 -5.87
N PHE A 2 2.70 9.67 -5.96
CA PHE A 2 3.16 8.68 -4.97
C PHE A 2 3.83 9.40 -3.80
N VAL A 3 3.56 8.94 -2.58
CA VAL A 3 4.20 9.45 -1.36
C VAL A 3 5.30 8.46 -1.00
N GLU A 4 6.56 8.92 -1.00
CA GLU A 4 7.69 8.12 -0.54
C GLU A 4 7.69 8.07 0.99
N ASP A 5 7.19 6.99 1.56
CA ASP A 5 7.23 6.72 3.00
C ASP A 5 8.49 5.91 3.32
N ALA A 6 9.43 6.49 4.08
CA ALA A 6 10.75 5.91 4.38
C ALA A 6 10.72 4.54 5.13
N LYS A 7 9.54 4.07 5.53
CA LYS A 7 9.33 2.80 6.23
C LYS A 7 8.61 1.74 5.40
N LEU A 8 8.18 2.06 4.18
CA LEU A 8 7.54 1.07 3.32
C LEU A 8 8.59 0.14 2.69
N PRO A 9 8.20 -1.13 2.42
CA PRO A 9 8.95 -2.02 1.55
C PRO A 9 9.21 -1.39 0.17
N GLN A 10 10.30 -1.76 -0.50
CA GLN A 10 10.69 -1.18 -1.79
C GLN A 10 9.68 -1.47 -2.91
N ASP A 11 8.92 -2.54 -2.79
CA ASP A 11 7.87 -2.99 -3.70
C ASP A 11 6.49 -2.46 -3.32
N VAL A 12 6.38 -1.60 -2.30
CA VAL A 12 5.13 -0.99 -1.87
C VAL A 12 5.21 0.52 -1.98
N VAL A 13 4.25 1.11 -2.68
CA VAL A 13 4.12 2.56 -2.81
C VAL A 13 2.79 3.03 -2.25
N ARG A 14 2.77 4.23 -1.69
CA ARG A 14 1.53 4.88 -1.26
C ARG A 14 1.00 5.78 -2.37
N LYS A 15 -0.28 5.64 -2.68
CA LYS A 15 -0.99 6.42 -3.70
C LYS A 15 -2.08 7.24 -3.03
N GLN A 16 -2.00 8.56 -3.17
CA GLN A 16 -3.03 9.47 -2.68
C GLN A 16 -4.17 9.60 -3.69
N TYR A 17 -5.41 9.37 -3.23
CA TYR A 17 -6.62 9.59 -4.01
C TYR A 17 -7.35 10.86 -3.58
N SER A 18 -7.43 11.12 -2.27
CA SER A 18 -7.99 12.34 -1.68
C SER A 18 -7.45 12.54 -0.26
N ASP A 19 -7.78 13.66 0.39
CA ASP A 19 -7.27 13.98 1.74
C ASP A 19 -7.62 12.93 2.80
N THR A 20 -8.73 12.21 2.62
CA THR A 20 -9.21 11.14 3.52
C THR A 20 -9.10 9.75 2.91
N ARG A 21 -8.35 9.59 1.81
CA ARG A 21 -8.24 8.30 1.14
C ARG A 21 -6.90 8.15 0.41
N ASP A 22 -6.09 7.26 0.96
CA ASP A 22 -4.88 6.76 0.35
C ASP A 22 -4.98 5.24 0.16
N ALA A 23 -4.09 4.69 -0.65
CA ALA A 23 -3.90 3.25 -0.73
C ALA A 23 -2.42 2.91 -0.71
N LEU A 24 -2.10 1.75 -0.16
CA LEU A 24 -0.82 1.10 -0.39
C LEU A 24 -0.97 0.16 -1.59
N CYS A 25 -0.03 0.20 -2.52
CA CYS A 25 -0.03 -0.55 -3.76
C CYS A 25 1.24 -1.40 -3.84
N CYS A 26 1.10 -2.71 -4.05
CA CYS A 26 2.23 -3.56 -4.39
C CYS A 26 2.58 -3.40 -5.87
N LEU A 27 3.82 -3.00 -6.15
CA LEU A 27 4.35 -2.85 -7.50
C LEU A 27 4.52 -4.18 -8.24
N ASN A 28 4.61 -5.30 -7.52
CA ASN A 28 4.85 -6.61 -8.12
C ASN A 28 3.58 -7.21 -8.76
N CYS A 29 2.44 -7.08 -8.10
CA CYS A 29 1.17 -7.69 -8.56
C CYS A 29 0.00 -6.72 -8.69
N GLY A 30 0.21 -5.42 -8.41
CA GLY A 30 -0.83 -4.39 -8.54
C GLY A 30 -1.90 -4.43 -7.45
N PHE A 31 -1.75 -5.27 -6.42
CA PHE A 31 -2.66 -5.33 -5.29
C PHE A 31 -2.69 -3.99 -4.55
N GLU A 32 -3.89 -3.45 -4.32
CA GLU A 32 -4.09 -2.19 -3.61
C GLU A 32 -4.94 -2.39 -2.36
N TRP A 33 -4.63 -1.67 -1.28
CA TRP A 33 -5.43 -1.63 -0.07
C TRP A 33 -5.58 -0.20 0.44
N ASP A 34 -6.83 0.26 0.59
CA ASP A 34 -7.13 1.62 1.00
C ASP A 34 -7.12 1.85 2.51
N PHE A 35 -6.82 3.08 2.91
CA PHE A 35 -6.89 3.57 4.28
C PHE A 35 -7.11 5.07 4.35
N ASP A 36 -7.58 5.55 5.49
CA ASP A 36 -7.76 6.98 5.76
C ASP A 36 -6.48 7.54 6.42
N PRO A 37 -5.69 8.38 5.73
CA PRO A 37 -4.44 8.92 6.27
C PRO A 37 -4.66 9.94 7.40
N THR A 38 -5.88 10.42 7.62
CA THR A 38 -6.22 11.33 8.73
C THR A 38 -6.39 10.60 10.06
N VAL A 39 -6.60 9.28 10.01
CA VAL A 39 -6.74 8.44 11.18
C VAL A 39 -5.36 7.92 11.59
N GLN A 40 -4.95 8.21 12.82
CA GLN A 40 -3.69 7.69 13.36
C GLN A 40 -3.69 6.15 13.35
N ASP A 41 -2.55 5.56 12.99
CA ASP A 41 -2.32 4.10 12.91
C ASP A 41 -3.17 3.34 11.88
N SER A 42 -3.90 4.03 11.00
CA SER A 42 -4.71 3.41 9.94
C SER A 42 -3.89 2.69 8.87
N ILE A 43 -2.62 3.08 8.68
CA ILE A 43 -1.70 2.48 7.70
C ILE A 43 -1.22 1.08 8.12
N GLY A 44 -1.26 0.75 9.42
CA GLY A 44 -0.65 -0.48 9.94
C GLY A 44 -1.31 -1.75 9.39
N ARG A 45 -2.65 -1.79 9.34
CA ARG A 45 -3.40 -2.94 8.79
C ARG A 45 -3.20 -3.11 7.28
N PRO A 46 -3.34 -2.07 6.43
CA PRO A 46 -3.00 -2.15 5.01
C PRO A 46 -1.59 -2.67 4.77
N LEU A 47 -0.60 -2.16 5.53
CA LEU A 47 0.78 -2.60 5.41
C LEU A 47 0.94 -4.08 5.78
N TYR A 48 0.33 -4.52 6.88
CA TYR A 48 0.36 -5.92 7.28
C TYR A 48 -0.28 -6.83 6.22
N VAL A 49 -1.44 -6.45 5.67
CA VAL A 49 -2.10 -7.22 4.61
C VAL A 49 -1.20 -7.33 3.39
N LEU A 50 -0.53 -6.25 2.98
CA LEU A 50 0.41 -6.26 1.86
C LEU A 50 1.65 -7.10 2.11
N VAL A 51 2.25 -7.03 3.29
CA VAL A 51 3.42 -7.87 3.63
C VAL A 51 3.05 -9.36 3.64
N MET A 52 1.83 -9.68 4.06
CA MET A 52 1.29 -11.05 4.03
C MET A 52 0.72 -11.43 2.66
N HIS A 53 0.60 -10.48 1.73
CA HIS A 53 0.08 -10.72 0.40
C HIS A 53 1.14 -11.46 -0.40
N ASP A 54 0.92 -12.75 -0.61
CA ASP A 54 1.70 -13.55 -1.53
C ASP A 54 1.35 -13.11 -2.96
N CYS A 55 2.12 -12.17 -3.51
CA CYS A 55 2.04 -11.84 -4.93
C CYS A 55 2.39 -13.11 -5.71
N LYS A 56 1.36 -13.87 -6.07
CA LYS A 56 1.53 -14.94 -7.05
C LYS A 56 2.04 -14.28 -8.32
N VAL A 57 3.29 -14.56 -8.62
CA VAL A 57 3.85 -14.30 -9.94
C VAL A 57 3.07 -15.24 -10.85
N ASP A 58 2.02 -14.74 -11.49
CA ASP A 58 1.46 -15.40 -12.67
C ASP A 58 2.58 -15.35 -13.72
N GLY A 59 3.43 -16.38 -13.68
CA GLY A 59 4.46 -16.63 -14.67
C GLY A 59 3.76 -17.10 -15.93
N ASP A 60 3.72 -16.20 -16.93
CA ASP A 60 3.46 -16.54 -18.33
C ASP A 60 4.78 -16.94 -19.01
#